data_AF-A0A3M2A1C2-F1
#
_entry.id   AF-A0A3M2A1C2-F1
#
_cell.length_a   1.000
_cell.length_b   1.000
_cell.length_c   1.000
_cell.angle_alpha   90.00
_cell.angle_beta   90.00
_cell.angle_gamma   90.00
#
_symmetry.space_group_name_H-M   'P 1'
#
loop_
_entity.id
_entity.type
_entity.pdbx_description
1 polymer ?
#
loop_
_entity_poly.entity_id
_entity_poly.type
_entity_poly.pdbx_seq_one_letter_code
_entity_poly.pdbx_strand_id
1 'polypeptide(L)'
;MSRIRVSRMAVVILGAAVLGVGTLLAVFVLSNRPAGTSGLSAETVTVAGETVLVARDPQKAVRLVGNVGEAPSEQGQPLPPAPEQQPTTLPAPTETPVPTPIPTATPVPEPVVFIDYTVQPNDSLYGIALRPDTSIALMAHYGIDQEDLVPGEVIKLPVGNPAYCPENLQPYAVGEGDTAFSIARQFGITADQLREFNGLDEDYTVYVATIICVPR
;
A
#
# COMPACT_ATOMS: atom_id res chain seq x y z
N MET A 1 -81.07 37.36 -5.52
CA MET A 1 -79.72 37.14 -4.95
C MET A 1 -79.70 35.83 -4.19
N SER A 2 -79.02 34.79 -4.68
CA SER A 2 -78.64 33.62 -3.88
C SER A 2 -77.26 33.18 -4.32
N ARG A 3 -76.26 33.39 -3.44
CA ARG A 3 -74.85 33.09 -3.67
C ARG A 3 -74.64 31.59 -3.45
N ILE A 4 -74.23 30.88 -4.50
CA ILE A 4 -73.86 29.48 -4.47
C ILE A 4 -72.63 29.33 -3.56
N ARG A 5 -72.84 28.78 -2.35
CA ARG A 5 -71.76 28.36 -1.45
C ARG A 5 -71.12 27.11 -2.03
N VAL A 6 -70.02 27.26 -2.76
CA VAL A 6 -69.16 26.14 -3.16
C VAL A 6 -68.66 25.49 -1.87
N SER A 7 -69.11 24.27 -1.61
CA SER A 7 -68.86 23.53 -0.36
C SER A 7 -67.36 23.30 -0.18
N ARG A 8 -66.86 23.60 1.02
CA ARG A 8 -65.46 23.40 1.44
C ARG A 8 -64.98 21.96 1.22
N MET A 9 -65.89 20.97 1.09
CA MET A 9 -65.52 19.59 0.73
C MET A 9 -65.01 19.43 -0.72
N ALA A 10 -65.54 20.18 -1.69
CA ALA A 10 -65.13 20.02 -3.10
C ALA A 10 -63.68 20.47 -3.34
N VAL A 11 -63.21 21.47 -2.58
CA VAL A 11 -61.82 21.97 -2.64
C VAL A 11 -60.84 20.99 -2.00
N VAL A 12 -61.25 20.30 -0.92
CA VAL A 12 -60.38 19.33 -0.21
C VAL A 12 -60.18 18.05 -1.03
N ILE A 13 -61.22 17.56 -1.73
CA ILE A 13 -61.12 16.35 -2.57
C ILE A 13 -60.24 16.61 -3.80
N LEU A 14 -60.33 17.80 -4.42
CA LEU A 14 -59.47 18.17 -5.55
C LEU A 14 -57.99 18.30 -5.14
N GLY A 15 -57.72 18.83 -3.93
CA GLY A 15 -56.36 18.96 -3.39
C GLY A 15 -55.68 17.62 -3.09
N ALA A 16 -56.42 16.63 -2.60
CA ALA A 16 -55.88 15.30 -2.32
C ALA A 16 -55.54 14.50 -3.59
N ALA A 17 -56.32 14.67 -4.67
CA ALA A 17 -56.04 14.01 -5.96
C ALA A 17 -54.75 14.54 -6.62
N VAL A 18 -54.44 15.83 -6.47
CA VAL A 18 -53.21 16.44 -7.03
C VAL A 18 -51.96 15.96 -6.28
N LEU A 19 -52.04 15.71 -4.97
CA LEU A 19 -50.92 15.16 -4.17
C LEU A 19 -50.65 13.68 -4.48
N GLY A 20 -51.68 12.88 -4.77
CA GLY A 20 -51.53 11.46 -5.16
C GLY A 20 -50.88 11.28 -6.53
N VAL A 21 -51.20 12.13 -7.51
CA VAL A 21 -50.60 12.08 -8.86
C VAL A 21 -49.14 12.54 -8.84
N GLY A 22 -48.80 13.54 -8.02
CA GLY A 22 -47.42 14.04 -7.89
C GLY A 22 -46.46 13.01 -7.29
N THR A 23 -46.92 12.23 -6.30
CA THR A 23 -46.10 11.17 -5.66
C THR A 23 -45.90 9.97 -6.60
N LEU A 24 -46.91 9.59 -7.37
CA LEU A 24 -46.78 8.54 -8.39
C LEU A 24 -45.87 8.94 -9.57
N LEU A 25 -45.93 10.21 -10.02
CA LEU A 25 -45.00 10.73 -11.03
C LEU A 25 -43.55 10.76 -10.54
N ALA A 26 -43.31 11.10 -9.27
CA ALA A 26 -41.96 11.09 -8.69
C ALA A 26 -41.37 9.67 -8.62
N VAL A 27 -42.18 8.66 -8.25
CA VAL A 27 -41.74 7.26 -8.23
C VAL A 27 -41.52 6.74 -9.66
N PHE A 28 -42.34 7.11 -10.64
CA PHE A 28 -42.11 6.74 -12.04
C PHE A 28 -40.82 7.34 -12.62
N VAL A 29 -40.50 8.61 -12.30
CA VAL A 29 -39.25 9.25 -12.72
C VAL A 29 -38.02 8.64 -12.03
N LEU A 30 -38.16 8.13 -10.80
CA LEU A 30 -37.10 7.37 -10.11
C LEU A 30 -36.94 5.95 -10.70
N SER A 31 -38.03 5.30 -11.10
CA SER A 31 -38.01 3.95 -11.68
C SER A 31 -37.58 3.91 -13.15
N ASN A 32 -37.81 4.98 -13.93
CA ASN A 32 -37.44 5.08 -15.34
C ASN A 32 -36.16 5.91 -15.58
N ARG A 33 -35.28 6.06 -14.59
CA ARG A 33 -33.95 6.62 -14.86
C ARG A 33 -33.23 5.69 -15.84
N PRO A 34 -32.75 6.18 -17.00
CA PRO A 34 -31.89 5.37 -17.85
C PRO A 34 -30.71 4.93 -17.00
N ALA A 35 -30.41 3.63 -17.02
CA ALA A 35 -29.30 3.05 -16.30
C ALA A 35 -28.05 3.93 -16.53
N GLY A 36 -27.56 4.51 -15.43
CA GLY A 36 -26.32 5.26 -15.43
C GLY A 36 -25.26 4.42 -16.11
N THR A 37 -24.62 5.05 -17.07
CA THR A 37 -23.45 4.58 -17.79
C THR A 37 -22.43 4.00 -16.82
N SER A 38 -22.35 2.68 -16.77
CA SER A 38 -21.26 1.97 -16.12
C SER A 38 -19.96 2.29 -16.88
N GLY A 39 -19.10 3.10 -16.27
CA GLY A 39 -17.65 2.92 -16.41
C GLY A 39 -16.89 3.74 -17.46
N LEU A 40 -17.31 4.94 -17.84
CA LEU A 40 -16.44 5.86 -18.60
C LEU A 40 -16.54 7.28 -18.04
N SER A 41 -15.56 7.68 -17.22
CA SER A 41 -15.33 9.09 -16.89
C SER A 41 -14.76 9.79 -18.12
N ALA A 42 -15.65 10.22 -19.03
CA ALA A 42 -15.27 11.02 -20.18
C ALA A 42 -15.17 12.48 -19.75
N GLU A 43 -13.96 13.02 -19.77
CA GLU A 43 -13.71 14.45 -19.54
C GLU A 43 -13.60 15.14 -20.89
N THR A 44 -14.33 16.23 -21.08
CA THR A 44 -14.25 17.06 -22.28
C THR A 44 -13.03 17.96 -22.18
N VAL A 45 -12.08 17.82 -23.11
CA VAL A 45 -10.88 18.67 -23.18
C VAL A 45 -10.92 19.47 -24.49
N THR A 46 -10.75 20.78 -24.39
CA THR A 46 -10.71 21.67 -25.56
C THR A 46 -9.27 21.82 -26.02
N VAL A 47 -8.96 21.35 -27.23
CA VAL A 47 -7.65 21.51 -27.88
C VAL A 47 -7.84 22.33 -29.15
N ALA A 48 -7.14 23.46 -29.27
CA ALA A 48 -7.21 24.34 -30.44
C ALA A 48 -8.63 24.83 -30.82
N GLY A 49 -9.55 24.93 -29.84
CA GLY A 49 -10.91 25.40 -30.05
C GLY A 49 -11.92 24.31 -30.44
N GLU A 50 -11.49 23.05 -30.53
CA GLU A 50 -12.36 21.91 -30.80
C GLU A 50 -12.49 21.06 -29.53
N THR A 51 -13.74 20.72 -29.17
CA THR A 51 -14.02 19.97 -27.94
C THR A 51 -13.94 18.48 -28.22
N VAL A 52 -12.92 17.82 -27.65
CA VAL A 52 -12.67 16.39 -27.83
C VAL A 52 -13.08 15.63 -26.57
N LEU A 53 -13.85 14.55 -26.76
CA LEU A 53 -14.26 13.65 -25.69
C LEU A 53 -13.12 12.67 -25.38
N VAL A 54 -12.51 12.79 -24.20
CA VAL A 54 -11.43 11.90 -23.77
C VAL A 54 -11.97 10.90 -22.77
N ALA A 55 -12.17 9.65 -23.21
CA ALA A 55 -12.54 8.54 -22.33
C ALA A 55 -11.28 7.93 -21.72
N ARG A 56 -11.09 8.06 -20.40
CA ARG A 56 -9.97 7.42 -19.67
C ARG A 56 -10.44 6.07 -19.14
N ASP A 57 -9.82 4.99 -19.60
CA ASP A 57 -10.07 3.62 -19.11
C ASP A 57 -9.25 3.37 -17.82
N PRO A 58 -9.89 3.22 -16.64
CA PRO A 58 -9.19 3.01 -15.38
C PRO A 58 -8.55 1.61 -15.26
N GLN A 59 -8.87 0.67 -16.15
CA GLN A 59 -8.29 -0.69 -16.14
C GLN A 59 -7.07 -0.83 -17.07
N LYS A 60 -6.73 0.23 -17.82
CA LYS A 60 -5.58 0.22 -18.72
C LYS A 60 -4.38 0.84 -18.01
N ALA A 61 -3.54 -0.01 -17.43
CA ALA A 61 -2.30 0.41 -16.78
C ALA A 61 -1.40 1.19 -17.75
N VAL A 62 -0.99 2.40 -17.35
CA VAL A 62 0.02 3.19 -18.05
C VAL A 62 1.35 2.48 -17.88
N ARG A 63 1.86 1.84 -18.94
CA ARG A 63 3.23 1.31 -18.95
C ARG A 63 4.17 2.41 -19.42
N LEU A 64 5.14 2.78 -18.58
CA LEU A 64 6.31 3.53 -19.02
C LEU A 64 7.08 2.63 -19.99
N VAL A 65 7.12 2.99 -21.28
CA VAL A 65 8.00 2.34 -22.25
C VAL A 65 9.43 2.81 -21.93
N GLY A 66 10.13 2.03 -21.12
CA GLY A 66 11.58 2.16 -20.98
C GLY A 66 12.24 1.70 -22.27
N ASN A 67 13.15 2.52 -22.79
CA ASN A 67 14.00 2.18 -23.92
C ASN A 67 14.84 0.95 -23.56
N VAL A 68 14.55 -0.19 -24.21
CA VAL A 68 15.45 -1.34 -24.21
C VAL A 68 16.56 -1.04 -25.20
N GLY A 69 17.68 -0.56 -24.69
CA GLY A 69 18.93 -0.49 -25.44
C GLY A 69 19.47 -1.91 -25.64
N GLU A 70 19.52 -2.32 -26.89
CA GLU A 70 20.58 -3.10 -27.54
C GLU A 70 21.35 -4.12 -26.67
N ALA A 71 20.98 -5.40 -26.79
CA ALA A 71 21.87 -6.51 -26.49
C ALA A 71 22.71 -6.82 -27.76
N PRO A 72 24.05 -6.82 -27.71
CA PRO A 72 24.85 -7.31 -28.82
C PRO A 72 24.85 -8.84 -28.82
N SER A 73 24.57 -9.39 -29.99
CA SER A 73 24.63 -10.80 -30.37
C SER A 73 26.07 -11.32 -30.38
N GLU A 74 26.38 -12.30 -29.51
CA GLU A 74 27.62 -13.09 -29.64
C GLU A 74 27.42 -14.23 -30.65
N GLN A 75 28.10 -14.10 -31.78
CA GLN A 75 28.20 -15.11 -32.83
C GLN A 75 29.34 -16.08 -32.49
N GLY A 76 29.04 -17.38 -32.44
CA GLY A 76 30.00 -18.43 -32.14
C GLY A 76 31.11 -18.55 -33.19
N GLN A 77 32.36 -18.56 -32.73
CA GLN A 77 33.52 -18.99 -33.50
C GLN A 77 33.89 -20.44 -33.13
N PRO A 78 34.29 -21.29 -34.10
CA PRO A 78 34.74 -22.65 -33.81
C PRO A 78 36.17 -22.64 -33.25
N LEU A 79 36.43 -23.45 -32.22
CA LEU A 79 37.78 -23.63 -31.68
C LEU A 79 38.68 -24.41 -32.65
N PRO A 80 39.96 -24.01 -32.82
CA PRO A 80 40.98 -24.78 -33.55
C PRO A 80 41.50 -25.99 -32.74
N PRO A 81 42.11 -27.00 -33.39
CA PRO A 81 42.52 -28.26 -32.75
C PRO A 81 43.77 -28.09 -31.87
N ALA A 82 43.80 -28.89 -30.79
CA ALA A 82 44.84 -28.92 -29.77
C ALA A 82 46.20 -29.44 -30.31
N PRO A 83 47.33 -28.77 -30.01
CA PRO A 83 48.67 -29.34 -30.19
C PRO A 83 49.02 -30.34 -29.07
N GLU A 84 49.72 -31.39 -29.48
CA GLU A 84 50.18 -32.53 -28.69
C GLU A 84 51.10 -32.13 -27.52
N GLN A 85 50.94 -32.84 -26.40
CA GLN A 85 51.66 -32.63 -25.15
C GLN A 85 53.12 -33.13 -25.24
N GLN A 86 54.08 -32.24 -25.02
CA GLN A 86 55.46 -32.58 -24.69
C GLN A 86 55.61 -32.72 -23.15
N PRO A 87 56.32 -33.73 -22.63
CA PRO A 87 56.44 -33.96 -21.20
C PRO A 87 57.46 -32.98 -20.58
N THR A 88 56.96 -32.05 -19.78
CA THR A 88 57.80 -31.16 -18.96
C THR A 88 57.78 -31.62 -17.50
N THR A 89 58.97 -31.75 -16.96
CA THR A 89 59.35 -32.16 -15.61
C THR A 89 58.49 -31.53 -14.51
N LEU A 90 58.03 -32.39 -13.59
CA LEU A 90 57.30 -32.05 -12.37
C LEU A 90 58.07 -31.03 -11.50
N PRO A 91 57.59 -29.78 -11.33
CA PRO A 91 58.08 -28.92 -10.26
C PRO A 91 57.56 -29.42 -8.91
N ALA A 92 58.33 -29.15 -7.85
CA ALA A 92 57.99 -29.46 -6.46
C ALA A 92 56.58 -28.97 -6.08
N PRO A 93 55.87 -29.67 -5.17
CA PRO A 93 54.52 -29.27 -4.78
C PRO A 93 54.56 -27.89 -4.12
N THR A 94 53.95 -26.92 -4.79
CA THR A 94 53.56 -25.64 -4.19
C THR A 94 52.64 -25.95 -3.01
N GLU A 95 53.08 -25.64 -1.80
CA GLU A 95 52.21 -25.67 -0.62
C GLU A 95 51.03 -24.72 -0.90
N THR A 96 49.83 -25.30 -0.97
CA THR A 96 48.59 -24.51 -1.07
C THR A 96 48.44 -23.76 0.25
N PRO A 97 48.32 -22.41 0.25
CA PRO A 97 48.05 -21.70 1.48
C PRO A 97 46.72 -22.23 2.04
N VAL A 98 46.75 -22.68 3.28
CA VAL A 98 45.54 -23.06 4.03
C VAL A 98 44.58 -21.87 3.97
N PRO A 99 43.34 -22.02 3.47
CA PRO A 99 42.39 -20.93 3.45
C PRO A 99 42.12 -20.50 4.89
N THR A 100 42.43 -19.23 5.20
CA THR A 100 41.99 -18.57 6.43
C THR A 100 40.47 -18.73 6.55
N PRO A 101 39.93 -19.13 7.72
CA PRO A 101 38.48 -19.22 7.90
C PRO A 101 37.85 -17.84 7.62
N ILE A 102 36.88 -17.80 6.70
CA ILE A 102 36.06 -16.62 6.46
C ILE A 102 35.27 -16.35 7.76
N PRO A 103 35.29 -15.14 8.34
CA PRO A 103 34.52 -14.83 9.53
C PRO A 103 33.03 -15.12 9.26
N THR A 104 32.41 -15.94 10.10
CA THR A 104 30.96 -16.16 10.09
C THR A 104 30.28 -14.83 10.40
N ALA A 105 29.60 -14.23 9.42
CA ALA A 105 28.81 -13.04 9.64
C ALA A 105 27.69 -13.34 10.64
N THR A 106 27.59 -12.56 11.71
CA THR A 106 26.44 -12.59 12.61
C THR A 106 25.18 -12.27 11.80
N PRO A 107 24.10 -13.08 11.87
CA PRO A 107 22.88 -12.79 11.14
C PRO A 107 22.27 -11.48 11.63
N VAL A 108 21.94 -10.57 10.71
CA VAL A 108 21.20 -9.34 11.02
C VAL A 108 19.78 -9.76 11.45
N PRO A 109 19.27 -9.26 12.58
CA PRO A 109 17.93 -9.59 13.05
C PRO A 109 16.86 -9.14 12.03
N GLU A 110 15.82 -9.95 11.84
CA GLU A 110 14.68 -9.60 10.99
C GLU A 110 13.88 -8.45 11.62
N PRO A 111 13.32 -7.51 10.82
CA PRO A 111 12.61 -6.34 11.33
C PRO A 111 11.26 -6.66 11.95
N VAL A 112 10.57 -7.69 11.46
CA VAL A 112 9.22 -8.07 11.91
C VAL A 112 9.27 -9.46 12.53
N VAL A 113 8.57 -9.65 13.63
CA VAL A 113 8.31 -10.95 14.25
C VAL A 113 6.82 -11.09 14.53
N PHE A 114 6.36 -12.34 14.69
CA PHE A 114 4.96 -12.63 15.00
C PHE A 114 4.85 -13.08 16.45
N ILE A 115 3.98 -12.41 17.20
CA ILE A 115 3.65 -12.80 18.57
C ILE A 115 2.24 -13.40 18.61
N ASP A 116 2.02 -14.32 19.55
CA ASP A 116 0.67 -14.79 19.86
C ASP A 116 -0.07 -13.69 20.62
N TYR A 117 -1.13 -13.17 20.01
CA TYR A 117 -1.98 -12.15 20.61
C TYR A 117 -3.39 -12.70 20.80
N THR A 118 -3.84 -12.75 22.05
CA THR A 118 -5.24 -13.08 22.35
C THR A 118 -6.09 -11.81 22.20
N VAL A 119 -7.00 -11.81 21.25
CA VAL A 119 -7.90 -10.69 20.98
C VAL A 119 -8.77 -10.43 22.21
N GLN A 120 -8.75 -9.20 22.69
CA GLN A 120 -9.52 -8.74 23.84
C GLN A 120 -10.92 -8.26 23.42
N PRO A 121 -11.89 -8.27 24.35
CA PRO A 121 -13.19 -7.66 24.10
C PRO A 121 -13.06 -6.17 23.74
N ASN A 122 -13.68 -5.78 22.62
CA ASN A 122 -13.65 -4.42 22.06
C ASN A 122 -12.31 -3.99 21.43
N ASP A 123 -11.42 -4.93 21.12
CA ASP A 123 -10.27 -4.61 20.27
C ASP A 123 -10.72 -4.09 18.89
N SER A 124 -9.90 -3.20 18.36
CA SER A 124 -9.99 -2.71 16.99
C SER A 124 -8.58 -2.59 16.43
N LEU A 125 -8.44 -2.62 15.10
CA LEU A 125 -7.14 -2.39 14.46
C LEU A 125 -6.52 -1.08 14.95
N TYR A 126 -7.33 -0.03 15.09
CA TYR A 126 -6.90 1.25 15.63
C TYR A 126 -6.39 1.15 17.07
N GLY A 127 -7.13 0.47 17.95
CA GLY A 127 -6.73 0.31 19.36
C GLY A 127 -5.43 -0.46 19.52
N ILE A 128 -5.24 -1.52 18.74
CA ILE A 128 -3.99 -2.31 18.73
C ILE A 128 -2.83 -1.49 18.16
N ALA A 129 -3.07 -0.71 17.10
CA ALA A 129 -2.10 0.16 16.46
C ALA A 129 -1.69 1.40 17.30
N LEU A 130 -2.24 1.59 18.50
CA LEU A 130 -1.71 2.58 19.46
C LEU A 130 -0.35 2.16 20.03
N ARG A 131 0.03 0.89 19.88
CA ARG A 131 1.37 0.43 20.21
C ARG A 131 2.35 0.92 19.14
N PRO A 132 3.55 1.37 19.52
CA PRO A 132 4.54 1.83 18.53
C PRO A 132 5.07 0.69 17.65
N ASP A 133 5.08 -0.55 18.14
CA ASP A 133 5.67 -1.69 17.44
C ASP A 133 4.75 -2.34 16.40
N THR A 134 3.54 -1.84 16.18
CA THR A 134 2.65 -2.31 15.12
C THR A 134 1.82 -1.17 14.56
N SER A 135 1.21 -1.36 13.39
CA SER A 135 0.36 -0.36 12.77
C SER A 135 -0.77 -1.04 11.99
N ILE A 136 -1.85 -0.30 11.69
CA ILE A 136 -2.94 -0.82 10.86
C ILE A 136 -2.39 -1.29 9.50
N ALA A 137 -1.49 -0.50 8.90
CA ALA A 137 -0.87 -0.86 7.63
C ALA A 137 0.01 -2.11 7.74
N LEU A 138 0.77 -2.27 8.82
CA LEU A 138 1.57 -3.47 9.06
C LEU A 138 0.68 -4.70 9.22
N MET A 139 -0.37 -4.62 10.03
CA MET A 139 -1.34 -5.70 10.20
C MET A 139 -1.99 -6.09 8.87
N ALA A 140 -2.48 -5.10 8.11
CA ALA A 140 -3.08 -5.32 6.80
C ALA A 140 -2.09 -5.91 5.78
N HIS A 141 -0.81 -5.51 5.83
CA HIS A 141 0.24 -6.08 4.97
C HIS A 141 0.40 -7.60 5.18
N TYR A 142 0.18 -8.07 6.41
CA TYR A 142 0.19 -9.49 6.75
C TYR A 142 -1.20 -10.13 6.77
N GLY A 143 -2.20 -9.47 6.20
CA GLY A 143 -3.53 -10.02 6.01
C GLY A 143 -4.37 -10.10 7.28
N ILE A 144 -4.10 -9.24 8.26
CA ILE A 144 -4.97 -9.07 9.43
C ILE A 144 -5.88 -7.87 9.21
N ASP A 145 -7.18 -8.12 9.23
CA ASP A 145 -8.23 -7.12 9.13
C ASP A 145 -9.10 -7.06 10.40
N GLN A 146 -10.20 -6.31 10.36
CA GLN A 146 -11.06 -6.09 11.53
C GLN A 146 -11.91 -7.33 11.84
N GLU A 147 -12.19 -8.14 10.83
CA GLU A 147 -12.96 -9.37 10.92
C GLU A 147 -12.17 -10.49 11.62
N ASP A 148 -10.84 -10.46 11.55
CA ASP A 148 -9.94 -11.36 12.30
C ASP A 148 -9.91 -11.07 13.82
N LEU A 149 -10.36 -9.89 14.26
CA LEU A 149 -10.36 -9.50 15.67
C LEU A 149 -11.58 -10.07 16.41
N VAL A 150 -11.67 -11.40 16.47
CA VAL A 150 -12.70 -12.13 17.22
C VAL A 150 -12.30 -12.28 18.69
N PRO A 151 -13.05 -11.72 19.66
CA PRO A 151 -12.67 -11.78 21.08
C PRO A 151 -12.45 -13.21 21.60
N GLY A 152 -11.30 -13.43 22.23
CA GLY A 152 -10.87 -14.72 22.77
C GLY A 152 -10.09 -15.59 21.80
N GLU A 153 -10.03 -15.24 20.51
CA GLU A 153 -9.18 -15.92 19.53
C GLU A 153 -7.71 -15.51 19.65
N VAL A 154 -6.79 -16.40 19.27
CA VAL A 154 -5.36 -16.11 19.21
C VAL A 154 -4.95 -15.88 17.77
N ILE A 155 -4.44 -14.70 17.47
CA ILE A 155 -3.91 -14.32 16.16
C ILE A 155 -2.38 -14.22 16.20
N LYS A 156 -1.74 -14.39 15.04
CA LYS A 156 -0.30 -14.15 14.85
C LYS A 156 -0.08 -12.67 14.53
N LEU A 157 0.05 -11.83 15.55
CA LEU A 157 0.18 -10.39 15.38
C LEU A 157 1.60 -10.00 14.92
N PRO A 158 1.76 -9.33 13.76
CA PRO A 158 3.05 -8.81 13.32
C PRO A 158 3.42 -7.59 14.18
N VAL A 159 4.62 -7.63 14.74
CA VAL A 159 5.20 -6.53 15.52
C VAL A 159 6.66 -6.32 15.12
N GLY A 160 7.17 -5.12 15.35
CA GLY A 160 8.57 -4.80 15.19
C GLY A 160 9.42 -5.60 16.18
N ASN A 161 10.47 -6.24 15.67
CA ASN A 161 11.38 -7.04 16.47
C ASN A 161 12.19 -6.14 17.41
N PRO A 162 12.13 -6.32 18.73
CA PRO A 162 12.92 -5.54 19.68
C PRO A 162 14.44 -5.65 19.46
N ALA A 163 14.91 -6.77 18.87
CA ALA A 163 16.32 -6.98 18.55
C ALA A 163 16.76 -6.30 17.25
N TYR A 164 15.82 -5.81 16.43
CA TYR A 164 16.14 -5.11 15.17
C TYR A 164 16.84 -3.77 15.42
N CYS A 165 16.45 -3.07 16.48
CA CYS A 165 16.99 -1.77 16.79
C CYS A 165 18.17 -1.84 17.78
N PRO A 166 19.21 -1.00 17.59
CA PRO A 166 20.31 -0.85 18.54
C PRO A 166 19.86 -0.47 19.95
N GLU A 167 20.79 -0.56 20.90
CA GLU A 167 20.55 -0.09 22.27
C GLU A 167 20.05 1.37 22.29
N ASN A 168 19.12 1.67 23.21
CA ASN A 168 18.43 2.96 23.35
C ASN A 168 17.43 3.32 22.23
N LEU A 169 17.32 2.52 21.17
CA LEU A 169 16.28 2.66 20.15
C LEU A 169 15.24 1.53 20.26
N GLN A 170 14.00 1.80 19.86
CA GLN A 170 12.91 0.84 19.78
C GLN A 170 12.32 0.78 18.37
N PRO A 171 11.72 -0.36 17.99
CA PRO A 171 11.00 -0.44 16.73
C PRO A 171 9.75 0.45 16.74
N TYR A 172 9.52 1.08 15.61
CA TYR A 172 8.32 1.82 15.27
C TYR A 172 7.78 1.33 13.94
N ALA A 173 6.52 0.92 13.91
CA ALA A 173 5.83 0.49 12.70
C ALA A 173 5.21 1.70 11.99
N VAL A 174 5.70 2.00 10.79
CA VAL A 174 5.24 3.13 9.99
C VAL A 174 3.79 2.91 9.57
N GLY A 175 2.91 3.82 9.99
CA GLY A 175 1.48 3.81 9.68
C GLY A 175 1.14 4.60 8.41
N GLU A 176 -0.14 4.57 8.03
CA GLU A 176 -0.62 5.44 6.96
C GLU A 176 -0.57 6.92 7.37
N GLY A 177 -0.12 7.79 6.46
CA GLY A 177 -0.01 9.22 6.71
C GLY A 177 1.23 9.63 7.53
N ASP A 178 2.03 8.66 8.00
CA ASP A 178 3.31 8.95 8.60
C ASP A 178 4.29 9.55 7.60
N THR A 179 5.08 10.48 8.11
CA THR A 179 6.22 11.09 7.43
C THR A 179 7.40 11.08 8.40
N ALA A 180 8.63 11.10 7.89
CA ALA A 180 9.80 11.25 8.76
C ALA A 180 9.67 12.47 9.71
N PHE A 181 9.07 13.57 9.25
CA PHE A 181 8.86 14.78 10.05
C PHE A 181 7.81 14.60 11.15
N SER A 182 6.68 13.91 10.88
CA SER A 182 5.66 13.67 11.90
C SER A 182 6.16 12.70 12.98
N ILE A 183 6.86 11.64 12.55
CA ILE A 183 7.47 10.65 13.44
C ILE A 183 8.55 11.31 14.29
N ALA A 184 9.50 12.03 13.68
CA ALA A 184 10.57 12.70 14.41
C ALA A 184 10.02 13.64 15.49
N ARG A 185 9.00 14.44 15.15
CA ARG A 185 8.32 15.33 16.09
C ARG A 185 7.67 14.57 17.25
N GLN A 186 7.04 13.43 16.98
CA GLN A 186 6.42 12.59 18.02
C GLN A 186 7.45 12.09 19.04
N PHE A 187 8.65 11.75 18.59
CA PHE A 187 9.74 11.26 19.45
C PHE A 187 10.72 12.36 19.90
N GLY A 188 10.39 13.64 19.65
CA GLY A 188 11.20 14.77 20.12
C GLY A 188 12.58 14.89 19.48
N ILE A 189 12.76 14.36 18.27
CA ILE A 189 14.00 14.46 17.49
C ILE A 189 13.78 15.25 16.19
N THR A 190 14.87 15.56 15.50
CA THR A 190 14.83 16.15 14.16
C THR A 190 14.66 15.07 13.08
N ALA A 191 14.14 15.45 11.92
CA ALA A 191 14.06 14.54 10.77
C ALA A 191 15.45 14.08 10.31
N ASP A 192 16.48 14.92 10.44
CA ASP A 192 17.88 14.56 10.18
C ASP A 192 18.37 13.45 11.13
N GLN A 193 18.10 13.56 12.43
CA GLN A 193 18.44 12.49 13.38
C GLN A 193 17.69 11.19 13.04
N LEU A 194 16.40 11.27 12.68
CA LEU A 194 15.64 10.08 12.28
C LEU A 194 16.24 9.43 11.02
N ARG A 195 16.62 10.24 10.02
CA ARG A 195 17.33 9.77 8.83
C ARG A 195 18.63 9.08 9.19
N GLU A 196 19.44 9.69 10.05
CA GLU A 196 20.73 9.14 10.48
C GLU A 196 20.58 7.81 11.21
N PHE A 197 19.58 7.67 12.10
CA PHE A 197 19.32 6.41 12.83
C PHE A 197 18.91 5.26 11.90
N ASN A 198 18.27 5.57 10.78
CA ASN A 198 17.61 4.58 9.92
C ASN A 198 18.24 4.44 8.53
N GLY A 199 19.25 5.26 8.21
CA GLY A 199 19.85 5.29 6.89
C GLY A 199 18.86 5.67 5.78
N LEU A 200 17.92 6.58 6.06
CA LEU A 200 16.96 7.05 5.04
C LEU A 200 17.69 7.88 3.96
N ASP A 201 17.08 7.98 2.79
CA ASP A 201 17.59 8.84 1.71
C ASP A 201 17.48 10.35 2.03
N GLU A 202 18.02 11.18 1.14
CA GLU A 202 17.99 12.64 1.27
C GLU A 202 16.56 13.22 1.23
N ASP A 203 15.60 12.47 0.68
CA ASP A 203 14.19 12.82 0.62
C ASP A 203 13.42 12.42 1.90
N TYR A 204 14.10 11.82 2.89
CA TYR A 204 13.55 11.33 4.15
C TYR A 204 12.41 10.32 3.95
N THR A 205 12.52 9.49 2.91
CA THR A 205 11.47 8.53 2.55
C THR A 205 11.30 7.50 3.66
N VAL A 206 10.06 7.36 4.15
CA VAL A 206 9.62 6.26 5.01
C VAL A 206 8.57 5.45 4.28
N TYR A 207 8.65 4.13 4.37
CA TYR A 207 7.72 3.23 3.70
C TYR A 207 6.66 2.76 4.68
N VAL A 208 5.40 2.90 4.29
CA VAL A 208 4.26 2.38 5.05
C VAL A 208 4.41 0.87 5.27
N ALA A 209 3.95 0.37 6.41
CA ALA A 209 4.04 -1.04 6.81
C ALA A 209 5.49 -1.57 6.97
N THR A 210 6.45 -0.68 7.23
CA THR A 210 7.84 -1.07 7.55
C THR A 210 8.19 -0.73 9.00
N ILE A 211 9.29 -1.30 9.49
CA ILE A 211 9.83 -1.03 10.82
C ILE A 211 11.05 -0.13 10.70
N ILE A 212 11.03 0.96 11.46
CA ILE A 212 12.16 1.87 11.67
C ILE A 212 12.51 1.92 13.16
N CYS A 213 13.67 2.48 13.48
CA CYS A 213 14.17 2.65 14.83
C CYS A 213 14.02 4.10 15.29
N VAL A 214 13.39 4.28 16.45
CA VAL A 214 13.16 5.58 17.09
C VAL A 214 13.65 5.55 18.54
N PRO A 215 13.91 6.69 19.19
CA PRO A 215 14.25 6.72 20.61
C PRO A 215 13.19 6.05 21.50
N ARG A 216 13.66 5.38 22.56
CA ARG A 216 12.81 4.85 23.65
C ARG A 216 12.22 5.93 24.52
#